data_AF-A0A1V5GNE5-F1
#
_entry.id   AF-A0A1V5GNE5-F1
#
_cell.length_a   1.000
_cell.length_b   1.000
_cell.length_c   1.000
_cell.angle_alpha   90.00
_cell.angle_beta   90.00
_cell.angle_gamma   90.00
#
_symmetry.space_group_name_H-M   'P 1'
#
loop_
_entity.id
_entity.type
_entity.pdbx_description
1 polymer ?
#
loop_
_entity_poly.entity_id
_entity_poly.type
_entity_poly.pdbx_seq_one_letter_code
_entity_poly.pdbx_strand_id
1 'polypeptide(L)'
;MLPPEKMRKADLLAAPLLIALGVVVIARSAQMPFGGQYGGVDNPWYASPAIFPLLVGFLLIVCSAIVAAHALREGGHRGFWLFWRERIRRAGSDAGLFRIAFILAWIAVYVFGMAGRLDFYWASGIFLFVFMAVFHRASPGASRLRKCLNLAWLLALGAGLSFATCYMFETYLQVPLP
;
A
#
# COMPACT_ATOMS: atom_id res chain seq x y z
N MET A 1 -4.25 0.83 22.39
CA MET A 1 -3.30 -0.24 21.98
C MET A 1 -3.92 -1.58 22.33
N LEU A 2 -3.75 -2.61 21.50
CA LEU A 2 -4.28 -3.94 21.80
C LEU A 2 -3.47 -4.57 22.96
N PRO A 3 -4.09 -5.35 23.84
CA PRO A 3 -3.33 -6.09 24.86
C PRO A 3 -2.40 -7.10 24.17
N PRO A 4 -1.21 -7.37 24.75
CA PRO A 4 -0.15 -8.14 24.11
C PRO A 4 -0.62 -9.51 23.61
N GLU A 5 -1.48 -10.19 24.37
CA GLU A 5 -2.06 -11.49 23.97
C GLU A 5 -2.88 -11.41 22.67
N LYS A 6 -3.66 -10.34 22.47
CA LYS A 6 -4.44 -10.14 21.22
C LYS A 6 -3.55 -9.73 20.05
N MET A 7 -2.43 -9.05 20.31
CA MET A 7 -1.43 -8.74 19.28
C MET A 7 -0.79 -10.02 18.75
N ARG A 8 -0.38 -10.95 19.63
CA ARG A 8 0.21 -12.24 19.20
C ARG A 8 -0.74 -13.11 18.38
N LYS A 9 -2.04 -13.08 18.70
CA LYS A 9 -3.08 -13.77 17.91
C LYS A 9 -3.26 -13.16 16.52
N ALA A 10 -3.15 -11.84 16.39
CA ALA A 10 -3.19 -11.16 15.10
C ALA A 10 -1.93 -11.45 14.28
N ASP A 11 -0.75 -11.43 14.91
CA ASP A 11 0.55 -11.76 14.31
C ASP A 11 0.56 -13.17 13.70
N LEU A 12 -0.04 -14.15 14.38
CA LEU A 12 -0.16 -15.53 13.91
C LEU A 12 -0.95 -15.70 12.60
N LEU A 13 -1.83 -14.76 12.28
CA LEU A 13 -2.55 -14.78 11.01
C LEU A 13 -1.90 -13.85 9.98
N ALA A 14 -1.48 -12.67 10.40
CA ALA A 14 -0.85 -11.70 9.51
C ALA A 14 0.46 -12.27 8.93
N ALA A 15 1.28 -12.94 9.74
CA ALA A 15 2.58 -13.43 9.29
C ALA A 15 2.49 -14.48 8.18
N PRO A 16 1.67 -15.56 8.26
CA PRO A 16 1.49 -16.48 7.13
C PRO A 16 0.98 -15.80 5.85
N LEU A 17 0.06 -14.83 5.97
CA LEU A 17 -0.45 -14.07 4.82
C LEU A 17 0.65 -13.23 4.17
N LEU A 18 1.48 -12.56 4.97
CA LEU A 18 2.60 -11.76 4.49
C LEU A 18 3.73 -12.63 3.92
N ILE A 19 3.99 -13.81 4.49
CA ILE A 19 4.92 -14.79 3.91
C ILE A 19 4.41 -15.22 2.53
N ALA A 20 3.13 -15.61 2.42
CA ALA A 20 2.54 -16.02 1.15
C ALA A 20 2.61 -14.87 0.11
N LEU A 21 2.30 -13.64 0.52
CA LEU A 21 2.44 -12.46 -0.33
C LEU A 21 3.89 -12.25 -0.79
N GLY A 22 4.87 -12.39 0.11
CA GLY A 22 6.29 -12.26 -0.22
C GLY A 22 6.75 -13.33 -1.20
N VAL A 23 6.29 -14.57 -1.04
CA VAL A 23 6.55 -15.67 -1.99
C VAL A 23 5.96 -15.35 -3.36
N VAL A 24 4.72 -14.85 -3.42
CA VAL A 24 4.09 -14.42 -4.67
C VAL A 24 4.88 -13.30 -5.33
N VAL A 25 5.32 -12.30 -4.56
CA VAL A 25 6.15 -11.20 -5.08
C VAL A 25 7.44 -11.76 -5.66
N ILE A 26 8.18 -12.60 -4.94
CA ILE A 26 9.42 -13.21 -5.44
C ILE A 26 9.15 -14.01 -6.73
N ALA A 27 8.11 -14.84 -6.75
CA ALA A 27 7.77 -15.66 -7.91
C ALA A 27 7.45 -14.82 -9.15
N ARG A 28 6.73 -13.70 -8.99
CA ARG A 28 6.44 -12.76 -10.08
C ARG A 28 7.67 -11.97 -10.52
N SER A 29 8.53 -11.61 -9.58
CA SER A 29 9.75 -10.86 -9.85
C SER A 29 10.79 -11.71 -10.57
N ALA A 30 10.85 -13.01 -10.26
CA ALA A 30 11.72 -13.96 -10.94
C ALA A 30 11.35 -14.18 -12.42
N GLN A 31 10.16 -13.77 -12.85
CA GLN A 31 9.74 -13.79 -14.26
C GLN A 31 10.20 -12.54 -15.04
N MET A 32 10.76 -11.53 -14.35
CA MET A 32 11.26 -10.29 -14.96
C MET A 32 12.70 -10.48 -15.47
N PRO A 33 13.13 -9.72 -16.50
CA PRO A 33 14.48 -9.82 -17.04
C PRO A 33 15.53 -9.35 -16.01
N PHE A 34 16.47 -10.24 -15.68
CA PHE A 34 17.58 -9.95 -14.77
C PHE A 34 18.75 -9.22 -15.43
N GLY A 35 18.76 -9.11 -16.74
CA GLY A 35 19.81 -8.47 -17.52
C GLY A 35 19.53 -8.65 -19.01
N GLY A 36 20.22 -7.90 -19.85
CA GLY A 36 20.09 -7.99 -21.30
C GLY A 36 20.51 -6.70 -22.01
N GLN A 37 20.51 -6.73 -23.34
CA GLN A 37 20.70 -5.53 -24.15
C GLN A 37 19.37 -4.78 -24.25
N TYR A 38 19.32 -3.61 -23.61
CA TYR A 38 18.20 -2.68 -23.75
C TYR A 38 18.72 -1.41 -24.43
N GLY A 39 18.21 -1.10 -25.62
CA GLY A 39 18.64 0.10 -26.37
C GLY A 39 20.09 0.07 -26.87
N GLY A 40 20.70 -1.11 -27.03
CA GLY A 40 22.09 -1.26 -27.49
C GLY A 40 23.15 -1.08 -26.40
N VAL A 41 22.74 -0.92 -25.14
CA VAL A 41 23.62 -0.88 -23.97
C VAL A 41 23.37 -2.14 -23.13
N ASP A 42 24.44 -2.80 -22.70
CA ASP A 42 24.34 -3.92 -21.77
C ASP A 42 23.84 -3.41 -20.43
N ASN A 43 22.63 -3.82 -20.05
CA ASN A 43 22.06 -3.46 -18.77
C ASN A 43 22.57 -4.45 -17.70
N PRO A 44 23.35 -3.98 -16.71
CA PRO A 44 23.92 -4.84 -15.69
C PRO A 44 22.83 -5.38 -14.77
N TRP A 45 23.11 -6.52 -14.15
CA TRP A 45 22.12 -7.24 -13.34
C TRP A 45 21.54 -6.36 -12.21
N TYR A 46 22.35 -5.50 -11.58
CA TYR A 46 21.92 -4.61 -10.50
C TYR A 46 20.91 -3.53 -10.94
N ALA A 47 20.82 -3.23 -12.23
CA ALA A 47 19.84 -2.31 -12.80
C ALA A 47 18.56 -3.04 -13.25
N SER A 48 18.44 -4.34 -12.96
CA SER A 48 17.25 -5.12 -13.32
C SER A 48 16.01 -4.64 -12.57
N PRO A 49 14.85 -4.57 -13.25
CA PRO A 49 13.56 -4.32 -12.61
C PRO A 49 13.18 -5.39 -11.57
N ALA A 50 13.78 -6.58 -11.61
CA ALA A 50 13.47 -7.71 -10.72
C ALA A 50 14.02 -7.54 -9.30
N ILE A 51 15.15 -6.85 -9.12
CA ILE A 51 15.92 -6.85 -7.86
C ILE A 51 15.16 -6.19 -6.73
N PHE A 52 14.54 -5.05 -6.99
CA PHE A 52 13.84 -4.32 -5.95
C PHE A 52 12.64 -5.12 -5.41
N PRO A 53 11.73 -5.63 -6.26
CA PRO A 53 10.68 -6.56 -5.83
C PRO A 53 11.20 -7.82 -5.10
N LEU A 54 12.30 -8.41 -5.55
CA LEU A 54 12.91 -9.58 -4.88
C LEU A 54 13.39 -9.26 -3.47
N LEU A 55 14.10 -8.14 -3.29
CA LEU A 55 14.59 -7.71 -1.99
C LEU A 55 13.43 -7.46 -1.04
N VAL A 56 12.40 -6.74 -1.50
CA VAL A 56 11.20 -6.45 -0.70
C VAL A 56 10.47 -7.75 -0.32
N GLY A 57 10.27 -8.66 -1.28
CA GLY A 57 9.66 -9.96 -1.02
C GLY A 57 10.44 -10.81 -0.02
N PHE A 58 11.78 -10.82 -0.15
CA PHE A 58 12.66 -11.54 0.78
C PHE A 58 12.57 -10.97 2.20
N LEU A 59 12.71 -9.65 2.36
CA LEU A 59 12.61 -9.00 3.66
C LEU A 59 11.23 -9.20 4.28
N LEU A 60 10.16 -9.16 3.48
CA LEU A 60 8.79 -9.43 3.94
C LEU A 60 8.67 -10.83 4.53
N ILE A 61 9.23 -11.85 3.86
CA ILE A 61 9.22 -13.23 4.36
C ILE A 61 10.02 -13.34 5.65
N VAL A 62 11.24 -12.81 5.69
CA VAL A 62 12.13 -12.91 6.86
C VAL A 62 11.51 -12.25 8.08
N CYS A 63 11.05 -11.00 7.94
CA CYS A 63 10.41 -10.27 9.04
C CYS A 63 9.14 -10.98 9.52
N SER A 64 8.31 -11.46 8.59
CA SER A 64 7.07 -12.17 8.94
C SER A 64 7.36 -13.50 9.61
N ALA A 65 8.38 -14.23 9.17
CA ALA A 65 8.81 -15.49 9.81
C ALA A 65 9.30 -15.26 11.25
N ILE A 66 10.06 -14.19 11.49
CA ILE A 66 10.50 -13.79 12.84
C ILE A 66 9.28 -13.49 13.72
N VAL A 67 8.32 -12.70 13.22
CA VAL A 67 7.08 -12.37 13.94
C VAL A 67 6.26 -13.63 14.24
N ALA A 68 6.10 -14.54 13.27
CA ALA A 68 5.41 -15.81 13.47
C ALA A 68 6.10 -16.68 14.54
N ALA A 69 7.43 -16.78 14.50
CA ALA A 69 8.20 -17.55 15.47
C ALA A 69 8.03 -16.99 16.89
N HIS A 70 8.06 -15.66 17.06
CA HIS A 70 7.79 -15.01 18.34
C HIS A 70 6.36 -15.27 18.82
N ALA A 71 5.36 -15.11 17.96
CA ALA A 71 3.96 -15.32 18.32
C ALA A 71 3.63 -16.78 18.69
N LEU A 72 4.29 -17.75 18.05
CA LEU A 72 4.20 -19.16 18.39
C LEU A 72 4.81 -19.47 19.76
N ARG A 73 6.02 -18.94 20.04
CA ARG A 73 6.74 -19.12 21.31
C ARG A 73 5.98 -18.55 22.50
N GLU A 74 5.28 -17.43 22.32
CA GLU A 74 4.50 -16.76 23.38
C GLU A 74 3.08 -17.33 23.55
N GLY A 75 2.75 -18.44 22.89
CA GLY A 75 1.48 -19.13 23.13
C GLY A 75 0.28 -18.55 22.40
N GLY A 76 0.47 -17.76 21.34
CA GLY A 76 -0.62 -17.13 20.58
C GLY A 76 -1.62 -18.10 19.94
N HIS A 77 -1.28 -19.40 19.88
CA HIS A 77 -2.18 -20.47 19.42
C HIS A 77 -3.36 -20.70 20.37
N ARG A 78 -3.25 -20.32 21.66
CA ARG A 78 -4.32 -20.52 22.65
C ARG A 78 -5.50 -19.58 22.40
N GLY A 79 -6.64 -20.15 22.00
CA GLY A 79 -7.88 -19.39 21.76
C GLY A 79 -7.86 -18.54 20.48
N PHE A 80 -6.97 -18.85 19.53
CA PHE A 80 -6.88 -18.19 18.22
C PHE A 80 -8.22 -18.20 17.47
N TRP A 81 -8.87 -19.38 17.39
CA TRP A 81 -10.15 -19.55 16.69
C TRP A 81 -11.28 -18.69 17.26
N LEU A 82 -11.37 -18.55 18.58
CA LEU A 82 -12.40 -17.72 19.25
C LEU A 82 -12.17 -16.24 18.96
N PHE A 83 -10.93 -15.78 19.08
CA PHE A 83 -10.55 -14.39 18.75
C PHE A 83 -10.86 -14.04 17.29
N TRP A 84 -10.58 -14.96 16.36
CA TRP A 84 -10.83 -14.76 14.94
C TRP A 84 -12.33 -14.68 14.62
N ARG A 85 -13.14 -15.61 15.16
CA ARG A 85 -14.59 -15.61 14.97
C ARG A 85 -15.24 -14.33 15.47
N GLU A 86 -14.79 -13.83 16.63
CA GLU A 86 -15.25 -12.54 17.15
C GLU A 86 -14.87 -11.36 16.27
N ARG A 87 -13.65 -11.37 15.70
CA ARG A 87 -13.17 -10.29 14.84
C ARG A 87 -13.92 -10.23 13.51
N ILE A 88 -14.17 -11.37 12.86
CA ILE A 88 -15.00 -11.43 11.64
C ILE A 88 -16.41 -10.94 11.95
N ARG A 89 -17.02 -11.40 13.05
CA ARG A 89 -18.39 -10.99 13.41
C ARG A 89 -18.51 -9.49 13.64
N ARG A 90 -17.48 -8.85 14.21
CA ARG A 90 -17.42 -7.40 14.41
C ARG A 90 -16.92 -6.63 13.19
N ALA A 91 -16.47 -7.30 12.14
CA ALA A 91 -15.85 -6.64 10.99
C ALA A 91 -16.84 -5.75 10.22
N GLY A 92 -18.11 -6.14 10.16
CA GLY A 92 -19.15 -5.37 9.47
C GLY A 92 -19.57 -4.07 10.18
N SER A 93 -19.24 -3.88 11.46
CA SER A 93 -19.67 -2.71 12.25
C SER A 93 -18.51 -1.78 12.63
N ASP A 94 -17.28 -2.11 12.21
CA ASP A 94 -16.07 -1.38 12.56
C ASP A 94 -15.72 -0.37 11.47
N ALA A 95 -16.00 0.92 11.73
CA ALA A 95 -15.70 2.01 10.81
C ALA A 95 -14.20 2.11 10.45
N GLY A 96 -13.30 1.55 11.27
CA GLY A 96 -11.88 1.44 10.95
C GLY A 96 -11.59 0.41 9.86
N LEU A 97 -12.26 -0.75 9.91
CA LEU A 97 -12.14 -1.78 8.88
C LEU A 97 -12.67 -1.32 7.53
N PHE A 98 -13.81 -0.62 7.52
CA PHE A 98 -14.35 -0.05 6.29
C PHE A 98 -13.36 0.91 5.62
N ARG A 99 -12.67 1.76 6.41
CA ARG A 99 -11.64 2.66 5.89
C ARG A 99 -10.47 1.89 5.27
N ILE A 100 -9.96 0.87 5.97
CA ILE A 100 -8.86 0.03 5.46
C ILE A 100 -9.28 -0.64 4.15
N ALA A 101 -10.47 -1.25 4.11
CA ALA A 101 -11.00 -1.90 2.91
C ALA A 101 -11.18 -0.90 1.76
N PHE A 102 -11.72 0.28 2.03
CA PHE A 102 -11.86 1.35 1.05
C PHE A 102 -10.50 1.78 0.48
N ILE A 103 -9.48 1.96 1.33
CA ILE A 103 -8.13 2.36 0.89
C ILE A 103 -7.50 1.28 0.03
N LEU A 104 -7.60 0.01 0.43
CA LEU A 104 -7.07 -1.10 -0.35
C LEU A 104 -7.76 -1.17 -1.72
N ALA A 105 -9.08 -1.02 -1.76
CA ALA A 105 -9.83 -0.95 -3.01
C ALA A 105 -9.42 0.26 -3.86
N TRP A 106 -9.21 1.43 -3.25
CA TRP A 106 -8.80 2.65 -3.94
C TRP A 106 -7.39 2.55 -4.52
N ILE A 107 -6.46 1.94 -3.78
CA ILE A 107 -5.11 1.62 -4.28
C ILE A 107 -5.21 0.65 -5.45
N ALA A 108 -6.06 -0.38 -5.36
CA ALA A 108 -6.25 -1.33 -6.46
C ALA A 108 -6.83 -0.66 -7.71
N VAL A 109 -7.81 0.24 -7.56
CA VAL A 109 -8.36 1.04 -8.68
C VAL A 109 -7.29 1.93 -9.29
N TYR A 110 -6.45 2.56 -8.47
CA TYR A 110 -5.35 3.36 -8.98
C TYR A 110 -4.33 2.51 -9.77
N VAL A 111 -3.85 1.41 -9.20
CA VAL A 111 -2.80 0.57 -9.80
C VAL A 111 -3.27 -0.22 -11.02
N PHE A 112 -4.45 -0.84 -10.96
CA PHE A 112 -4.95 -1.69 -12.05
C PHE A 112 -5.94 -1.00 -13.00
N GLY A 113 -6.56 0.09 -12.53
CA GLY A 113 -7.56 0.85 -13.28
C GLY A 113 -6.95 2.04 -14.01
N MET A 114 -6.27 2.91 -13.26
CA MET A 114 -5.86 4.24 -13.73
C MET A 114 -4.42 4.25 -14.26
N ALA A 115 -3.49 3.58 -13.56
CA ALA A 115 -2.09 3.54 -13.95
C ALA A 115 -1.93 2.89 -15.33
N GLY A 116 -1.31 3.64 -16.26
CA GLY A 116 -1.10 3.22 -17.64
C GLY A 116 -2.32 3.38 -18.58
N ARG A 117 -3.47 3.87 -18.09
CA ARG A 117 -4.64 4.21 -18.93
C ARG A 117 -4.98 5.69 -18.96
N LEU A 118 -4.65 6.42 -17.90
CA LEU A 118 -4.81 7.86 -17.79
C LEU A 118 -3.43 8.49 -17.63
N ASP A 119 -3.28 9.73 -18.09
CA ASP A 119 -2.06 10.51 -17.85
C ASP A 119 -1.75 10.50 -16.34
N PHE A 120 -0.49 10.25 -16.01
CA PHE A 120 -0.02 10.11 -14.63
C PHE A 120 -0.40 11.32 -13.76
N TYR A 121 -0.42 12.52 -14.35
CA TYR A 121 -0.85 13.75 -13.69
C TYR A 121 -2.28 13.65 -13.14
N TRP A 122 -3.23 13.25 -14.00
CA TRP A 122 -4.64 13.12 -13.63
C TRP A 122 -4.84 11.93 -12.70
N ALA A 123 -4.17 10.81 -12.98
CA ALA A 123 -4.30 9.61 -12.18
C ALA A 123 -3.86 9.86 -10.72
N SER A 124 -2.67 10.45 -10.54
CA SER A 124 -2.10 10.75 -9.23
C SER A 124 -2.87 11.86 -8.52
N GLY A 125 -3.29 12.91 -9.25
CA GLY A 125 -4.07 14.02 -8.69
C GLY A 125 -5.41 13.56 -8.11
N ILE A 126 -6.17 12.76 -8.86
CA ILE A 126 -7.44 12.19 -8.41
C ILE A 126 -7.22 11.24 -7.23
N PHE A 127 -6.21 10.37 -7.32
CA PHE A 127 -5.89 9.43 -6.26
C PHE A 127 -5.58 10.15 -4.95
N LEU A 128 -4.68 11.14 -4.97
CA LEU A 128 -4.28 11.92 -3.81
C LEU A 128 -5.44 12.72 -3.24
N PHE A 129 -6.24 13.37 -4.09
CA PHE A 129 -7.41 14.12 -3.65
C PHE A 129 -8.40 13.23 -2.88
N VAL A 130 -8.80 12.10 -3.46
CA VAL A 130 -9.74 11.17 -2.81
C VAL A 130 -9.14 10.57 -1.54
N PHE A 131 -7.86 10.19 -1.58
CA PHE A 131 -7.17 9.65 -0.42
C PHE A 131 -7.15 10.66 0.74
N MET A 132 -6.77 11.91 0.48
CA MET A 132 -6.77 12.97 1.49
C MET A 132 -8.19 13.28 1.97
N ALA A 133 -9.18 13.36 1.08
CA ALA A 133 -10.57 13.66 1.42
C ALA A 133 -11.18 12.61 2.37
N VAL A 134 -10.89 11.32 2.16
CA VAL A 134 -11.39 10.21 2.98
C VAL A 134 -10.80 10.24 4.39
N PHE A 135 -9.54 10.69 4.53
CA PHE A 135 -8.87 10.82 5.81
C PHE A 135 -9.09 12.18 6.50
N HIS A 136 -9.50 13.19 5.74
CA HIS A 136 -9.80 14.50 6.29
C HIS A 136 -11.07 14.45 7.15
N ARG A 137 -10.90 14.32 8.46
CA ARG A 137 -11.99 14.54 9.41
C ARG A 137 -12.26 16.04 9.54
N ALA A 138 -13.24 16.53 8.78
CA ALA A 138 -13.73 17.89 8.97
C ALA A 138 -14.31 18.04 10.39
N SER A 139 -13.89 19.08 11.13
CA SER A 139 -14.36 19.32 12.49
C SER A 139 -15.88 19.41 12.55
N PRO A 140 -16.55 18.63 13.43
CA PRO A 140 -18.00 18.73 13.61
C PRO A 140 -18.33 20.16 14.09
N GLY A 141 -19.06 20.92 13.28
CA GLY A 141 -19.39 22.34 13.54
C GLY A 141 -18.78 23.35 12.56
N ALA A 142 -17.92 22.94 11.62
CA ALA A 142 -17.39 23.84 10.60
C ALA A 142 -18.50 24.37 9.67
N SER A 143 -18.52 25.68 9.41
CA SER A 143 -19.42 26.32 8.45
C SER A 143 -19.24 25.73 7.04
N ARG A 144 -20.31 25.77 6.22
CA ARG A 144 -20.27 25.25 4.83
C ARG A 144 -19.09 25.83 4.03
N LEU A 145 -18.80 27.12 4.22
CA LEU A 145 -17.67 27.81 3.58
C LEU A 145 -16.31 27.20 3.97
N ARG A 146 -16.07 26.92 5.26
CA ARG A 146 -14.82 26.27 5.72
C ARG A 146 -14.65 24.87 5.15
N LYS A 147 -15.74 24.11 4.99
CA LYS A 147 -15.70 22.79 4.35
C LYS A 147 -15.33 22.88 2.88
N CYS A 148 -15.92 23.84 2.15
CA CYS A 148 -15.57 24.10 0.75
C CYS A 148 -14.12 24.57 0.59
N LEU A 149 -13.66 25.48 1.45
CA LEU A 149 -12.26 25.95 1.46
C LEU A 149 -11.28 24.82 1.74
N ASN A 150 -11.59 23.94 2.71
CA ASN A 150 -10.74 22.78 2.98
C ASN A 150 -10.69 21.82 1.79
N LEU A 151 -11.84 21.52 1.15
CA LEU A 151 -11.88 20.67 -0.03
C LEU A 151 -11.11 21.27 -1.21
N ALA A 152 -11.27 22.59 -1.43
CA ALA A 152 -10.50 23.32 -2.44
C ALA A 152 -9.00 23.27 -2.15
N TRP A 153 -8.60 23.38 -0.88
CA TRP A 153 -7.20 23.24 -0.48
C TRP A 153 -6.65 21.83 -0.72
N LEU A 154 -7.43 20.80 -0.39
CA LEU A 154 -7.03 19.42 -0.65
C LEU A 154 -6.90 19.12 -2.15
N LEU A 155 -7.78 19.69 -2.97
CA LEU A 155 -7.70 19.58 -4.42
C LEU A 155 -6.45 20.28 -4.95
N ALA A 156 -6.19 21.51 -4.50
CA ALA A 156 -5.00 22.26 -4.89
C ALA A 156 -3.71 21.57 -4.44
N LEU A 157 -3.68 20.98 -3.24
CA LEU A 157 -2.55 20.18 -2.76
C LEU A 157 -2.35 18.90 -3.58
N GLY A 158 -3.43 18.16 -3.87
CA GLY A 158 -3.35 16.95 -4.70
C GLY A 158 -2.87 17.25 -6.12
N ALA A 159 -3.44 18.28 -6.76
CA ALA A 159 -3.04 18.71 -8.09
C ALA A 159 -1.61 19.28 -8.11
N GLY A 160 -1.24 20.09 -7.13
CA GLY A 160 0.08 20.70 -7.01
C GLY A 160 1.17 19.66 -6.73
N LEU A 161 0.91 18.69 -5.85
CA LEU A 161 1.86 17.61 -5.57
C LEU A 161 2.03 16.70 -6.79
N SER A 162 0.93 16.37 -7.49
CA SER A 162 0.96 15.62 -8.73
C SER A 162 1.73 16.35 -9.84
N PHE A 163 1.52 17.66 -9.97
CA PHE A 163 2.27 18.49 -10.92
C PHE A 163 3.76 18.50 -10.60
N ALA A 164 4.11 18.73 -9.33
CA ALA A 164 5.49 18.77 -8.88
C ALA A 164 6.20 17.43 -9.11
N THR A 165 5.55 16.30 -8.86
CA THR A 165 6.12 14.99 -9.19
C THR A 165 6.28 14.82 -10.70
N CYS A 166 5.28 15.13 -11.52
CA CYS A 166 5.42 15.06 -12.99
C CYS A 166 6.61 15.89 -13.48
N TYR A 167 6.67 17.16 -13.06
CA TYR A 167 7.75 18.07 -13.42
C TYR A 167 9.12 17.57 -12.98
N MET A 168 9.22 16.99 -11.78
CA MET A 168 10.47 16.44 -11.28
C MET A 168 10.95 15.26 -12.13
N PHE A 169 10.05 14.35 -12.47
CA PHE A 169 10.36 13.15 -13.26
C PHE A 169 10.71 13.50 -14.71
N GLU A 170 9.99 14.41 -15.34
CA GLU A 170 10.25 14.84 -16.71
C GLU A 170 11.54 15.67 -16.81
N THR A 171 11.71 16.67 -15.94
CA THR A 171 12.81 17.64 -16.06
C THR A 171 14.13 17.10 -15.54
N TYR A 172 14.11 16.47 -14.36
CA TYR A 172 15.35 16.06 -13.66
C TYR A 172 15.68 14.60 -13.84
N LEU A 173 14.68 13.72 -13.92
CA LEU A 173 14.90 12.28 -14.07
C LEU A 173 14.81 11.82 -15.53
N GLN A 174 14.35 12.70 -16.45
CA GLN A 174 14.19 12.40 -17.87
C GLN A 174 13.34 11.15 -18.15
N VAL A 175 12.40 10.86 -17.25
CA VAL A 175 11.48 9.73 -17.38
C VAL A 175 10.18 10.24 -18.00
N PRO A 176 9.84 9.84 -19.24
CA PRO A 176 8.55 10.17 -19.83
C PRO A 176 7.46 9.44 -19.03
N LEU A 177 6.54 10.21 -18.46
CA LEU A 177 5.38 9.68 -17.77
C LEU A 177 4.24 9.50 -18.79
N PRO A 178 3.58 8.33 -18.80
CA PRO A 178 2.41 8.09 -19.66
C PRO A 178 1.16 8.81 -19.14
#